data_AF-A0A9Q0E2N7-F1
#
_entry.id   AF-A0A9Q0E2N7-F1
#
_cell.length_a   1.000
_cell.length_b   1.000
_cell.length_c   1.000
_cell.angle_alpha   90.00
_cell.angle_beta   90.00
_cell.angle_gamma   90.00
#
_symmetry.space_group_name_H-M   'P 1'
#
loop_
_entity.id
_entity.type
_entity.pdbx_description
1 polymer ?
#
loop_
_entity_poly.entity_id
_entity_poly.type
_entity_poly.pdbx_seq_one_letter_code
_entity_poly.pdbx_strand_id
1 'polypeptide(L)'
;MLHENSSNERSRCSTTVPFWKAAEDGCQTEITPDDDDRDPADNRTYMQRQFSAMLQPGVNKFSLRMFGSQKAVEKEQERVQSAGNWIIHPYSDFRFYWDFTMLLFMVGNLIIIPVGITFFKDETTAPWIIFNVVSDTFFLMDLVLNFRTGIVFEDNTEIILDPKKIKTKYLKSWFMVDFVSSIPVDYIFLIVERGIDSEVYKTARALRIVRFTKILSLLRLLRLSRLIRYIHQWEEIFHMTYDLASAVMRIFNLIGMMLLLCHWDGCLQFLVPMLQDFPSDCWVSLNKMVCHVLNDSWSELYSFALFKAMSHMLCIGYGRQAPESMSDIWLTMLSMIVGATCYAMFIGHATALIQSLDSSRRQYQEK
;
A
#
# COMPACT_ATOMS: atom_id res chain seq x y z
N MET A 1 -74.01 -30.44 26.91
CA MET A 1 -74.94 -31.51 26.49
C MET A 1 -74.89 -31.52 24.96
N LEU A 2 -74.01 -32.33 24.34
CA LEU A 2 -74.23 -33.72 23.89
C LEU A 2 -75.44 -33.80 22.93
N HIS A 3 -75.44 -34.42 21.74
CA HIS A 3 -74.48 -35.20 20.94
C HIS A 3 -75.11 -35.44 19.53
N GLU A 4 -74.33 -36.05 18.62
CA GLU A 4 -74.64 -36.73 17.33
C GLU A 4 -74.02 -36.01 16.12
N ASN A 5 -72.87 -36.37 15.53
CA ASN A 5 -72.19 -37.63 15.12
C ASN A 5 -72.77 -38.36 13.88
N SER A 6 -72.12 -38.21 12.72
CA SER A 6 -71.45 -39.28 11.92
C SER A 6 -70.56 -38.58 10.86
N SER A 7 -69.28 -38.84 10.56
CA SER A 7 -68.35 -39.98 10.48
C SER A 7 -68.42 -40.81 9.18
N ASN A 8 -67.42 -40.65 8.30
CA ASN A 8 -66.65 -41.73 7.64
C ASN A 8 -65.44 -41.15 6.86
N GLU A 9 -64.19 -41.46 7.25
CA GLU A 9 -63.24 -42.45 6.66
C GLU A 9 -62.47 -41.92 5.43
N ARG A 10 -61.15 -42.05 5.16
CA ARG A 10 -59.98 -42.87 5.60
C ARG A 10 -58.70 -42.18 5.07
N SER A 11 -57.64 -41.91 5.84
CA SER A 11 -56.38 -42.68 6.07
C SER A 11 -55.41 -42.99 4.88
N ARG A 12 -54.25 -42.30 4.90
CA ARG A 12 -52.81 -42.72 4.71
C ARG A 12 -52.34 -43.59 3.51
N CYS A 13 -51.32 -43.14 2.76
CA CYS A 13 -49.86 -43.43 2.92
C CYS A 13 -49.03 -43.50 1.59
N SER A 14 -47.85 -42.85 1.59
CA SER A 14 -46.52 -43.31 1.10
C SER A 14 -46.20 -43.61 -0.40
N THR A 15 -45.32 -42.75 -0.97
CA THR A 15 -44.00 -43.00 -1.64
C THR A 15 -43.82 -44.11 -2.69
N THR A 16 -43.38 -43.75 -3.93
CA THR A 16 -42.11 -44.13 -4.65
C THR A 16 -42.18 -43.96 -6.19
N VAL A 17 -41.02 -43.69 -6.82
CA VAL A 17 -40.75 -43.36 -8.25
C VAL A 17 -40.53 -44.61 -9.11
N PRO A 18 -40.82 -44.62 -10.44
CA PRO A 18 -39.76 -44.67 -11.49
C PRO A 18 -40.15 -43.86 -12.77
N PHE A 19 -39.29 -43.09 -13.47
CA PHE A 19 -38.18 -43.37 -14.43
C PHE A 19 -38.55 -43.98 -15.82
N TRP A 20 -38.39 -43.13 -16.86
CA TRP A 20 -38.18 -43.30 -18.32
C TRP A 20 -39.31 -43.53 -19.36
N LYS A 21 -39.25 -42.65 -20.40
CA LYS A 21 -39.43 -42.80 -21.88
C LYS A 21 -40.78 -43.34 -22.40
N ALA A 22 -41.40 -42.88 -23.48
CA ALA A 22 -41.20 -41.89 -24.55
C ALA A 22 -42.60 -41.78 -25.22
N ALA A 23 -43.11 -40.66 -25.74
CA ALA A 23 -42.91 -40.08 -27.08
C ALA A 23 -44.29 -39.52 -27.51
N GLU A 24 -44.30 -38.36 -28.19
CA GLU A 24 -45.35 -37.84 -29.10
C GLU A 24 -46.71 -37.46 -28.46
N ASP A 25 -47.26 -36.24 -28.52
CA ASP A 25 -47.32 -35.25 -29.62
C ASP A 25 -47.31 -33.80 -29.10
N GLY A 26 -46.59 -32.94 -29.82
CA GLY A 26 -46.40 -31.53 -29.50
C GLY A 26 -47.46 -30.59 -30.07
N CYS A 27 -47.87 -29.62 -29.26
CA CYS A 27 -48.55 -28.40 -29.69
C CYS A 27 -47.83 -27.18 -29.08
N GLN A 28 -47.28 -26.35 -29.99
CA GLN A 28 -47.07 -24.90 -29.88
C GLN A 28 -46.29 -24.32 -28.69
N THR A 29 -45.07 -23.84 -28.97
CA THR A 29 -44.71 -22.40 -28.89
C THR A 29 -43.28 -22.22 -29.43
N GLU A 30 -43.16 -21.67 -30.64
CA GLU A 30 -41.88 -21.14 -31.14
C GLU A 30 -41.55 -19.88 -30.33
N ILE A 31 -40.51 -19.94 -29.52
CA ILE A 31 -39.83 -18.78 -28.97
C ILE A 31 -38.81 -18.36 -30.03
N THR A 32 -39.13 -17.33 -30.82
CA THR A 32 -38.13 -16.58 -31.58
C THR A 32 -37.26 -15.80 -30.60
N PRO A 33 -35.92 -15.84 -30.69
CA PRO A 33 -35.09 -14.93 -29.95
C PRO A 33 -35.23 -13.54 -30.59
N ASP A 34 -35.90 -12.62 -29.90
CA ASP A 34 -35.85 -11.18 -30.20
C ASP A 34 -34.45 -10.66 -29.87
N ASP A 35 -33.52 -10.87 -30.81
CA ASP A 35 -32.22 -10.21 -30.87
C ASP A 35 -32.37 -8.90 -31.66
N ASP A 36 -33.05 -7.87 -31.14
CA ASP A 36 -32.84 -6.50 -31.66
C ASP A 36 -33.29 -5.32 -30.77
N ASP A 37 -32.99 -5.35 -29.47
CA ASP A 37 -32.86 -4.10 -28.70
C ASP A 37 -31.37 -3.72 -28.59
N ARG A 38 -30.77 -3.38 -29.74
CA ARG A 38 -29.47 -2.67 -29.77
C ARG A 38 -29.72 -1.18 -29.64
N ASP A 39 -29.55 -0.67 -28.43
CA ASP A 39 -29.34 0.76 -28.20
C ASP A 39 -28.27 1.30 -29.18
N PRO A 40 -28.55 2.33 -30.00
CA PRO A 40 -27.62 2.79 -31.04
C PRO A 40 -26.33 3.46 -30.52
N ALA A 41 -26.12 3.50 -29.20
CA ALA A 41 -25.09 4.31 -28.56
C ALA A 41 -23.89 3.51 -28.02
N ASP A 42 -23.95 2.18 -27.92
CA ASP A 42 -22.93 1.43 -27.17
C ASP A 42 -22.06 0.53 -28.06
N ASN A 43 -21.21 1.16 -28.86
CA ASN A 43 -20.19 0.52 -29.69
C ASN A 43 -18.94 0.07 -28.88
N ARG A 44 -19.09 -0.11 -27.55
CA ARG A 44 -18.00 -0.51 -26.65
C ARG A 44 -17.76 -2.01 -26.72
N THR A 45 -16.50 -2.42 -26.82
CA THR A 45 -16.14 -3.84 -26.78
C THR A 45 -16.54 -4.46 -25.44
N TYR A 46 -16.83 -5.77 -25.41
CA TYR A 46 -17.16 -6.50 -24.18
C TYR A 46 -16.15 -6.23 -23.04
N MET A 47 -14.85 -6.18 -23.37
CA MET A 47 -13.79 -5.83 -22.43
C MET A 47 -13.89 -4.41 -21.88
N GLN A 48 -14.29 -3.43 -22.71
CA GLN A 48 -14.50 -2.05 -22.24
C GLN A 48 -15.69 -1.95 -21.29
N ARG A 49 -16.75 -2.75 -21.51
CA ARG A 49 -17.90 -2.81 -20.60
C ARG A 49 -17.51 -3.40 -19.25
N GLN A 50 -16.80 -4.54 -19.25
CA GLN A 50 -16.31 -5.13 -18.00
C GLN A 50 -15.36 -4.21 -17.23
N PHE A 51 -14.42 -3.57 -17.94
CA PHE A 51 -13.50 -2.64 -17.30
C PHE A 51 -14.24 -1.43 -16.74
N SER A 52 -15.18 -0.85 -17.50
CA SER A 52 -16.01 0.27 -17.03
C SER A 52 -16.88 -0.08 -15.82
N ALA A 53 -17.36 -1.32 -15.73
CA ALA A 53 -18.09 -1.79 -14.55
C ALA A 53 -17.18 -1.88 -13.32
N MET A 54 -15.92 -2.27 -13.49
CA MET A 54 -14.95 -2.37 -12.40
C MET A 54 -14.56 -1.01 -11.79
N LEU A 55 -14.72 0.10 -12.54
CA LEU A 55 -14.46 1.47 -12.07
C LEU A 55 -15.60 2.05 -11.22
N GLN A 56 -16.76 1.40 -11.22
CA GLN A 56 -17.96 1.79 -10.47
C GLN A 56 -17.99 1.08 -9.10
N PRO A 57 -18.73 1.62 -8.11
CA PRO A 57 -18.91 0.93 -6.84
C PRO A 57 -19.73 -0.36 -7.03
N GLY A 58 -19.17 -1.50 -6.65
CA GLY A 58 -19.87 -2.78 -6.63
C GLY A 58 -20.91 -2.86 -5.52
N VAL A 59 -21.93 -3.72 -5.68
CA VAL A 59 -22.89 -4.04 -4.62
C VAL A 59 -22.25 -5.05 -3.67
N ASN A 60 -21.74 -4.58 -2.53
CA ASN A 60 -21.06 -5.39 -1.52
C ASN A 60 -21.48 -4.94 -0.12
N LYS A 61 -21.07 -5.69 0.91
CA LYS A 61 -21.44 -5.39 2.31
C LYS A 61 -21.01 -3.98 2.74
N PHE A 62 -19.90 -3.49 2.20
CA PHE A 62 -19.37 -2.17 2.49
C PHE A 62 -20.22 -1.07 1.84
N SER A 63 -20.53 -1.18 0.53
CA SER A 63 -21.34 -0.20 -0.18
C SER A 63 -22.78 -0.14 0.35
N LEU A 64 -23.35 -1.26 0.79
CA LEU A 64 -24.64 -1.27 1.48
C LEU A 64 -24.59 -0.58 2.85
N ARG A 65 -23.48 -0.69 3.60
CA ARG A 65 -23.31 0.06 4.86
C ARG A 65 -23.10 1.56 4.61
N MET A 66 -22.42 1.91 3.54
CA MET A 66 -22.10 3.29 3.18
C MET A 66 -23.30 4.05 2.60
N PHE A 67 -23.99 3.44 1.63
CA PHE A 67 -25.09 4.07 0.89
C PHE A 67 -26.48 3.62 1.38
N GLY A 68 -26.56 2.65 2.29
CA GLY A 68 -27.78 2.20 2.98
C GLY A 68 -28.64 1.20 2.20
N SER A 69 -28.80 1.36 0.88
CA SER A 69 -29.64 0.46 0.07
C SER A 69 -29.03 0.20 -1.31
N GLN A 70 -29.41 -0.91 -1.93
CA GLN A 70 -28.96 -1.25 -3.29
C GLN A 70 -29.37 -0.18 -4.31
N LYS A 71 -30.59 0.38 -4.19
CA LYS A 71 -31.07 1.46 -5.06
C LYS A 71 -30.21 2.74 -4.94
N ALA A 72 -29.66 3.02 -3.76
CA ALA A 72 -28.76 4.14 -3.57
C ALA A 72 -27.39 3.89 -4.25
N VAL A 73 -26.91 2.64 -4.23
CA VAL A 73 -25.69 2.23 -4.97
C VAL A 73 -25.90 2.36 -6.48
N GLU A 74 -27.04 1.93 -7.01
CA GLU A 74 -27.39 2.08 -8.44
C GLU A 74 -27.42 3.57 -8.86
N LYS A 75 -28.03 4.43 -8.04
CA LYS A 75 -28.02 5.88 -8.27
C LYS A 75 -26.59 6.46 -8.29
N GLU A 76 -25.71 5.92 -7.44
CA GLU A 76 -24.30 6.32 -7.43
C GLU A 76 -23.55 5.82 -8.66
N GLN A 77 -23.85 4.62 -9.17
CA GLN A 77 -23.31 4.11 -10.43
C GLN A 77 -23.71 5.01 -11.61
N GLU A 78 -24.96 5.45 -11.69
CA GLU A 78 -25.43 6.42 -12.70
C GLU A 78 -24.69 7.77 -12.59
N ARG A 79 -24.40 8.22 -11.37
CA ARG A 79 -23.61 9.43 -11.13
C ARG A 79 -22.17 9.31 -11.63
N VAL A 80 -21.54 8.14 -11.46
CA VAL A 80 -20.20 7.87 -12.01
C VAL A 80 -20.22 7.86 -13.54
N GLN A 81 -21.24 7.24 -14.14
CA GLN A 81 -21.38 7.20 -15.61
C GLN A 81 -21.57 8.59 -16.22
N SER A 82 -22.28 9.48 -15.54
CA SER A 82 -22.51 10.86 -15.99
C SER A 82 -21.35 11.82 -15.70
N ALA A 83 -20.44 11.50 -14.77
CA ALA A 83 -19.32 12.36 -14.39
C ALA A 83 -18.22 12.47 -15.46
N GLY A 84 -18.13 11.49 -16.37
CA GLY A 84 -17.26 11.55 -17.54
C GLY A 84 -16.57 10.23 -17.87
N ASN A 85 -15.78 10.26 -18.93
CA ASN A 85 -15.06 9.09 -19.41
C ASN A 85 -13.92 8.71 -18.45
N TRP A 86 -13.93 7.44 -18.00
CA TRP A 86 -12.85 6.80 -17.22
C TRP A 86 -12.59 7.48 -15.87
N ILE A 87 -13.65 7.76 -15.12
CA ILE A 87 -13.57 8.20 -13.72
C ILE A 87 -13.65 6.99 -12.80
N ILE A 88 -12.73 6.94 -11.85
CA ILE A 88 -12.59 5.84 -10.89
C ILE A 88 -13.29 6.26 -9.62
N HIS A 89 -14.31 5.52 -9.22
CA HIS A 89 -14.93 5.70 -7.93
C HIS A 89 -13.97 5.23 -6.81
N PRO A 90 -13.80 5.97 -5.71
CA PRO A 90 -12.85 5.61 -4.64
C PRO A 90 -13.18 4.27 -3.97
N TYR A 91 -14.46 3.89 -3.94
CA TYR A 91 -14.94 2.60 -3.43
C TYR A 91 -15.22 1.56 -4.53
N SER A 92 -14.57 1.70 -5.69
CA SER A 92 -14.65 0.69 -6.75
C SER A 92 -13.74 -0.50 -6.47
N ASP A 93 -14.10 -1.67 -6.99
CA ASP A 93 -13.28 -2.87 -6.86
C ASP A 93 -11.93 -2.67 -7.58
N PHE A 94 -11.92 -1.97 -8.73
CA PHE A 94 -10.67 -1.61 -9.42
C PHE A 94 -9.72 -0.82 -8.52
N ARG A 95 -10.22 0.24 -7.87
CA ARG A 95 -9.39 1.07 -6.99
C ARG A 95 -8.87 0.27 -5.81
N PHE A 96 -9.70 -0.59 -5.23
CA PHE A 96 -9.32 -1.48 -4.13
C PHE A 96 -8.15 -2.41 -4.52
N TYR A 97 -8.25 -3.15 -5.63
CA TYR A 97 -7.17 -4.04 -6.06
C TYR A 97 -5.91 -3.29 -6.51
N TRP A 98 -6.09 -2.11 -7.12
CA TRP A 98 -4.98 -1.24 -7.50
C TRP A 98 -4.21 -0.75 -6.27
N ASP A 99 -4.92 -0.22 -5.27
CA ASP A 99 -4.30 0.26 -4.02
C ASP A 99 -3.62 -0.87 -3.25
N PHE A 100 -4.21 -2.08 -3.24
CA PHE A 100 -3.58 -3.26 -2.65
C PHE A 100 -2.28 -3.65 -3.36
N THR A 101 -2.28 -3.62 -4.69
CA THR A 101 -1.09 -3.90 -5.50
C THR A 101 -0.01 -2.85 -5.26
N MET A 102 -0.40 -1.57 -5.25
CA MET A 102 0.50 -0.45 -4.95
C MET A 102 1.07 -0.53 -3.52
N LEU A 103 0.27 -0.97 -2.55
CA LEU A 103 0.72 -1.19 -1.18
C LEU A 103 1.86 -2.21 -1.14
N LEU A 104 1.70 -3.36 -1.80
CA LEU A 104 2.72 -4.41 -1.87
C LEU A 104 4.00 -3.90 -2.56
N PHE A 105 3.85 -3.24 -3.72
CA PHE A 105 4.98 -2.64 -4.42
C PHE A 105 5.70 -1.60 -3.56
N MET A 106 4.96 -0.76 -2.86
CA MET A 106 5.52 0.31 -2.03
C MET A 106 6.28 -0.23 -0.83
N VAL A 107 5.73 -1.21 -0.11
CA VAL A 107 6.44 -1.88 0.99
C VAL A 107 7.73 -2.52 0.48
N GLY A 108 7.66 -3.26 -0.64
CA GLY A 108 8.86 -3.86 -1.25
C GLY A 108 9.91 -2.82 -1.62
N ASN A 109 9.51 -1.70 -2.22
CA ASN A 109 10.41 -0.61 -2.58
C ASN A 109 11.06 0.06 -1.37
N LEU A 110 10.29 0.35 -0.32
CA LEU A 110 10.81 1.01 0.89
C LEU A 110 11.80 0.13 1.67
N ILE A 111 11.80 -1.19 1.42
CA ILE A 111 12.80 -2.14 1.95
C ILE A 111 13.99 -2.29 0.99
N ILE A 112 13.74 -2.52 -0.30
CA ILE A 112 14.78 -2.87 -1.26
C ILE A 112 15.66 -1.65 -1.62
N ILE A 113 15.07 -0.47 -1.76
CA ILE A 113 15.79 0.74 -2.22
C ILE A 113 16.92 1.14 -1.25
N PRO A 114 16.68 1.31 0.06
CA PRO A 114 17.75 1.63 1.00
C PRO A 114 18.88 0.59 0.97
N VAL A 115 18.54 -0.70 0.95
CA VAL A 115 19.53 -1.78 0.91
C VAL A 115 20.38 -1.71 -0.35
N GLY A 116 19.76 -1.56 -1.51
CA GLY A 116 20.52 -1.52 -2.76
C GLY A 116 21.39 -0.26 -2.89
N ILE A 117 20.92 0.90 -2.42
CA ILE A 117 21.73 2.13 -2.39
C ILE A 117 22.93 1.99 -1.44
N THR A 118 22.77 1.26 -0.33
CA THR A 118 23.76 1.22 0.75
C THR A 118 24.69 0.02 0.71
N PHE A 119 24.25 -1.15 0.28
CA PHE A 119 25.07 -2.36 0.39
C PHE A 119 25.50 -2.93 -0.96
N PHE A 120 24.81 -2.59 -2.05
CA PHE A 120 25.22 -3.06 -3.38
C PHE A 120 26.27 -2.12 -3.98
N LYS A 121 27.40 -2.68 -4.40
CA LYS A 121 28.48 -1.93 -5.06
C LYS A 121 28.11 -1.54 -6.49
N ASP A 122 27.54 -2.47 -7.25
CA ASP A 122 27.22 -2.28 -8.67
C ASP A 122 25.70 -2.13 -8.89
N GLU A 123 25.22 -0.91 -8.67
CA GLU A 123 23.85 -0.50 -8.97
C GLU A 123 23.56 -0.44 -10.49
N THR A 124 24.54 -0.73 -11.34
CA THR A 124 24.35 -0.78 -12.81
C THR A 124 23.95 -2.15 -13.33
N THR A 125 23.74 -3.13 -12.45
CA THR A 125 23.35 -4.49 -12.86
C THR A 125 21.95 -4.49 -13.49
N ALA A 126 21.76 -5.24 -14.58
CA ALA A 126 20.49 -5.27 -15.32
C ALA A 126 19.24 -5.55 -14.44
N PRO A 127 19.24 -6.50 -13.48
CA PRO A 127 18.08 -6.75 -12.63
C PRO A 127 17.68 -5.56 -11.75
N TRP A 128 18.67 -4.79 -11.26
CA TRP A 128 18.41 -3.59 -10.45
C TRP A 128 17.76 -2.48 -11.28
N ILE A 129 18.28 -2.25 -12.49
CA ILE A 129 17.71 -1.26 -13.41
C ILE A 129 16.28 -1.66 -13.80
N ILE A 130 16.06 -2.93 -14.16
CA ILE A 130 14.72 -3.44 -14.51
C ILE A 130 13.76 -3.24 -13.33
N PHE A 131 14.17 -3.59 -12.11
CA PHE A 131 13.36 -3.41 -10.91
C PHE A 131 12.96 -1.93 -10.71
N ASN A 132 13.91 -1.00 -10.78
CA ASN A 132 13.63 0.42 -10.62
C ASN A 132 12.72 0.97 -11.72
N VAL A 133 12.99 0.64 -12.99
CA VAL A 133 12.18 1.13 -14.12
C VAL A 133 10.75 0.61 -14.06
N VAL A 134 10.57 -0.69 -13.77
CA VAL A 134 9.24 -1.28 -13.59
C VAL A 134 8.53 -0.59 -12.43
N SER A 135 9.20 -0.46 -11.28
CA SER A 135 8.59 0.18 -10.12
C SER A 135 8.20 1.63 -10.39
N ASP A 136 9.09 2.43 -10.97
CA ASP A 136 8.86 3.84 -11.28
C ASP A 136 7.70 3.99 -12.30
N THR A 137 7.56 3.04 -13.23
CA THR A 137 6.42 2.99 -14.16
C THR A 137 5.10 2.76 -13.43
N PHE A 138 5.04 1.85 -12.46
CA PHE A 138 3.85 1.63 -11.63
C PHE A 138 3.48 2.88 -10.81
N PHE A 139 4.45 3.56 -10.21
CA PHE A 139 4.21 4.80 -9.47
C PHE A 139 3.74 5.95 -10.38
N LEU A 140 4.25 6.03 -11.61
CA LEU A 140 3.80 6.99 -12.61
C LEU A 140 2.37 6.70 -13.09
N MET A 141 2.03 5.43 -13.30
CA MET A 141 0.65 5.02 -13.59
C MET A 141 -0.29 5.41 -12.45
N ASP A 142 0.09 5.13 -11.19
CA ASP A 142 -0.70 5.52 -10.02
C ASP A 142 -0.90 7.03 -9.94
N LEU A 143 0.15 7.82 -10.22
CA LEU A 143 0.06 9.28 -10.31
C LEU A 143 -1.01 9.72 -11.33
N VAL A 144 -1.05 9.11 -12.51
CA VAL A 144 -2.05 9.40 -13.54
C VAL A 144 -3.45 8.98 -13.09
N LEU A 145 -3.60 7.82 -12.45
CA LEU A 145 -4.88 7.33 -11.95
C LEU A 145 -5.43 8.21 -10.82
N ASN A 146 -4.56 8.80 -9.98
CA ASN A 146 -4.97 9.73 -8.92
C ASN A 146 -5.65 11.01 -9.48
N PHE A 147 -5.37 11.42 -10.72
CA PHE A 147 -6.12 12.50 -11.38
C PHE A 147 -7.55 12.10 -11.81
N ARG A 148 -7.84 10.79 -11.83
CA ARG A 148 -9.12 10.22 -12.25
C ARG A 148 -9.89 9.58 -11.10
N THR A 149 -9.29 9.44 -9.92
CA THR A 149 -9.95 8.91 -8.73
C THR A 149 -10.74 10.01 -8.00
N GLY A 150 -11.99 9.70 -7.67
CA GLY A 150 -12.86 10.59 -6.89
C GLY A 150 -12.32 10.84 -5.48
N ILE A 151 -12.62 12.03 -4.95
CA ILE A 151 -12.15 12.45 -3.62
C ILE A 151 -13.33 12.41 -2.64
N VAL A 152 -13.15 11.69 -1.54
CA VAL A 152 -14.09 11.65 -0.41
C VAL A 152 -13.76 12.79 0.56
N PHE A 153 -14.77 13.51 1.07
CA PHE A 153 -14.58 14.47 2.16
C PHE A 153 -14.72 13.82 3.54
N GLU A 154 -14.13 14.45 4.56
CA GLU A 154 -13.99 13.93 5.94
C GLU A 154 -15.31 13.49 6.59
N ASP A 155 -16.46 14.04 6.18
CA ASP A 155 -17.76 13.62 6.71
C ASP A 155 -18.35 12.39 6.02
N ASN A 156 -17.66 11.79 5.03
CA ASN A 156 -18.12 10.65 4.23
C ASN A 156 -19.48 10.87 3.51
N THR A 157 -20.03 12.08 3.53
CA THR A 157 -21.33 12.42 2.95
C THR A 157 -21.26 12.79 1.48
N GLU A 158 -20.12 13.32 1.01
CA GLU A 158 -19.96 13.81 -0.36
C GLU A 158 -18.70 13.27 -1.04
N ILE A 159 -18.89 12.71 -2.24
CA ILE A 159 -17.82 12.22 -3.12
C ILE A 159 -17.76 13.10 -4.37
N ILE A 160 -16.66 13.83 -4.56
CA ILE A 160 -16.45 14.61 -5.78
C ILE A 160 -16.00 13.68 -6.91
N LEU A 161 -16.77 13.65 -8.01
CA LEU A 161 -16.41 12.96 -9.25
C LEU A 161 -16.06 13.90 -10.42
N ASP A 162 -16.23 15.21 -10.24
CA ASP A 162 -15.91 16.21 -11.29
C ASP A 162 -14.39 16.23 -11.55
N PRO A 163 -13.92 15.89 -12.78
CA PRO A 163 -12.50 15.81 -13.10
C PRO A 163 -11.74 17.13 -12.89
N LYS A 164 -12.40 18.28 -13.11
CA LYS A 164 -11.76 19.60 -12.96
C LYS A 164 -11.50 19.91 -11.49
N LYS A 165 -12.46 19.57 -10.63
CA LYS A 165 -12.33 19.73 -9.17
C LYS A 165 -11.29 18.76 -8.61
N ILE A 166 -11.29 17.50 -9.04
CA ILE A 166 -10.30 16.49 -8.64
C ILE A 166 -8.88 16.99 -8.98
N LYS A 167 -8.65 17.38 -10.24
CA LYS A 167 -7.35 17.90 -10.69
C LYS A 167 -6.88 19.09 -9.85
N THR A 168 -7.74 20.09 -9.64
CA THR A 168 -7.37 21.32 -8.93
C THR A 168 -7.03 21.04 -7.46
N LYS A 169 -7.83 20.20 -6.79
CA LYS A 169 -7.59 19.82 -5.39
C LYS A 169 -6.31 18.98 -5.25
N TYR A 170 -6.07 18.04 -6.16
CA TYR A 170 -4.87 17.20 -6.15
C TYR A 170 -3.59 18.00 -6.43
N LEU A 171 -3.60 18.88 -7.43
CA LEU A 171 -2.46 19.74 -7.76
C LEU A 171 -2.06 20.68 -6.61
N LYS A 172 -3.03 21.18 -5.83
CA LYS A 172 -2.79 22.10 -4.72
C LYS A 172 -2.26 21.40 -3.45
N SER A 173 -2.46 20.09 -3.32
CA SER A 173 -2.18 19.34 -2.09
C SER A 173 -0.95 18.44 -2.24
N TRP A 174 -1.13 17.24 -2.77
CA TRP A 174 -0.15 16.15 -2.69
C TRP A 174 0.67 15.95 -3.96
N PHE A 175 0.28 16.57 -5.06
CA PHE A 175 0.90 16.35 -6.37
C PHE A 175 2.42 16.54 -6.36
N MET A 176 2.95 17.57 -5.71
CA MET A 176 4.40 17.82 -5.69
C MET A 176 5.19 16.66 -5.07
N VAL A 177 4.73 16.15 -3.92
CA VAL A 177 5.38 15.03 -3.22
C VAL A 177 5.25 13.74 -4.02
N ASP A 178 4.05 13.49 -4.57
CA ASP A 178 3.80 12.30 -5.39
C ASP A 178 4.60 12.34 -6.71
N PHE A 179 4.75 13.51 -7.33
CA PHE A 179 5.52 13.68 -8.56
C PHE A 179 7.01 13.46 -8.33
N VAL A 180 7.60 14.12 -7.34
CA VAL A 180 9.04 14.00 -7.02
C VAL A 180 9.39 12.55 -6.62
N SER A 181 8.50 11.86 -5.91
CA SER A 181 8.72 10.48 -5.48
C SER A 181 8.48 9.42 -6.57
N SER A 182 7.79 9.77 -7.66
CA SER A 182 7.49 8.86 -8.77
C SER A 182 8.50 8.98 -9.93
N ILE A 183 9.25 10.08 -10.01
CA ILE A 183 10.21 10.29 -11.09
C ILE A 183 11.59 9.69 -10.77
N PRO A 184 12.22 8.98 -11.72
CA PRO A 184 13.61 8.51 -11.61
C PRO A 184 14.61 9.67 -11.75
N VAL A 185 14.70 10.55 -10.73
CA VAL A 185 15.56 11.74 -10.76
C VAL A 185 17.04 11.36 -10.92
N ASP A 186 17.45 10.24 -10.32
CA ASP A 186 18.78 9.66 -10.42
C ASP A 186 19.16 9.30 -11.87
N TYR A 187 18.30 8.56 -12.58
CA TYR A 187 18.55 8.19 -13.97
C TYR A 187 18.51 9.38 -14.92
N ILE A 188 17.59 10.33 -14.72
CA ILE A 188 17.53 11.56 -15.53
C ILE A 188 18.81 12.35 -15.37
N PHE A 189 19.30 12.52 -14.14
CA PHE A 189 20.56 13.20 -13.86
C PHE A 189 21.75 12.49 -14.54
N LEU A 190 21.81 11.16 -14.47
CA LEU A 190 22.85 10.36 -15.13
C LEU A 190 22.83 10.50 -16.66
N ILE A 191 21.65 10.58 -17.29
CA ILE A 191 21.51 10.76 -18.74
C ILE A 191 21.92 12.17 -19.14
N VAL A 192 21.48 13.19 -18.41
CA VAL A 192 21.82 14.59 -18.66
C VAL A 192 23.33 14.81 -18.55
N GLU A 193 23.96 14.28 -17.50
CA GLU A 193 25.41 14.38 -17.30
C GLU A 193 26.18 13.69 -18.44
N ARG A 194 25.75 12.49 -18.88
CA ARG A 194 26.36 11.79 -20.04
C ARG A 194 26.21 12.55 -21.35
N GLY A 195 25.16 13.36 -21.50
CA GLY A 195 24.92 14.18 -22.69
C GLY A 195 25.73 15.47 -22.74
N ILE A 196 26.27 15.93 -21.60
CA ILE A 196 26.91 17.25 -21.48
C ILE A 196 28.45 17.19 -21.60
N ASP A 197 29.12 16.10 -21.20
CA ASP A 197 30.60 16.07 -21.16
C ASP A 197 31.19 14.73 -21.68
N SER A 198 31.70 14.71 -22.92
CA SER A 198 32.44 13.56 -23.49
C SER A 198 33.96 13.56 -23.21
N GLU A 199 34.53 14.58 -22.55
CA GLU A 199 35.99 14.74 -22.46
C GLU A 199 36.56 15.05 -21.04
N VAL A 200 35.74 15.18 -19.97
CA VAL A 200 36.25 15.69 -18.67
C VAL A 200 35.77 14.89 -17.45
N TYR A 201 35.98 13.57 -17.44
CA TYR A 201 35.86 12.80 -16.19
C TYR A 201 37.18 12.78 -15.42
N LYS A 202 37.48 13.87 -14.72
CA LYS A 202 38.42 13.82 -13.59
C LYS A 202 37.81 12.94 -12.50
N THR A 203 38.50 11.87 -12.12
CA THR A 203 38.08 10.84 -11.15
C THR A 203 37.48 11.40 -9.84
N ALA A 204 37.97 12.55 -9.34
CA ALA A 204 37.42 13.21 -8.15
C ALA A 204 36.00 13.81 -8.34
N ARG A 205 35.64 14.23 -9.57
CA ARG A 205 34.30 14.76 -9.88
C ARG A 205 33.30 13.59 -10.03
N ALA A 206 33.74 12.47 -10.61
CA ALA A 206 32.94 11.26 -10.77
C ALA A 206 32.48 10.67 -9.42
N LEU A 207 33.37 10.59 -8.42
CA LEU A 207 33.00 10.09 -7.08
C LEU A 207 31.94 10.97 -6.39
N ARG A 208 32.04 12.30 -6.52
CA ARG A 208 31.03 13.24 -5.98
C ARG A 208 29.67 13.08 -6.66
N ILE A 209 29.67 12.84 -7.97
CA ILE A 209 28.46 12.60 -8.77
C ILE A 209 27.77 11.31 -8.31
N VAL A 210 28.50 10.21 -8.14
CA VAL A 210 27.94 8.93 -7.65
C VAL A 210 27.32 9.08 -6.25
N ARG A 211 27.94 9.85 -5.36
CA ARG A 211 27.36 10.14 -4.03
C ARG A 211 26.07 10.96 -4.15
N PHE A 212 26.05 11.94 -5.04
CA PHE A 212 24.88 12.78 -5.26
C PHE A 212 23.72 11.99 -5.87
N THR A 213 23.97 11.08 -6.82
CA THR A 213 22.94 10.21 -7.38
C THR A 213 22.32 9.30 -6.32
N LYS A 214 23.13 8.73 -5.41
CA LYS A 214 22.61 7.94 -4.26
C LYS A 214 21.66 8.77 -3.38
N ILE A 215 22.00 10.03 -3.09
CA ILE A 215 21.14 10.94 -2.32
C ILE A 215 19.84 11.25 -3.07
N LEU A 216 19.91 11.48 -4.38
CA LEU A 216 18.71 11.70 -5.21
C LEU A 216 17.80 10.47 -5.24
N SER A 217 18.35 9.25 -5.29
CA SER A 217 17.56 8.02 -5.23
C SER A 217 16.79 7.87 -3.90
N LEU A 218 17.26 8.48 -2.80
CA LEU A 218 16.52 8.53 -1.53
C LEU A 218 15.24 9.37 -1.59
N LEU A 219 15.05 10.22 -2.61
CA LEU A 219 13.77 10.91 -2.83
C LEU A 219 12.62 9.93 -3.03
N ARG A 220 12.91 8.69 -3.48
CA ARG A 220 11.92 7.61 -3.55
C ARG A 220 11.35 7.23 -2.16
N LEU A 221 12.03 7.55 -1.05
CA LEU A 221 11.49 7.32 0.31
C LEU A 221 10.33 8.24 0.66
N LEU A 222 10.14 9.35 -0.08
CA LEU A 222 8.95 10.21 0.05
C LEU A 222 7.64 9.46 -0.29
N ARG A 223 7.72 8.28 -0.94
CA ARG A 223 6.61 7.35 -1.13
C ARG A 223 5.97 6.92 0.19
N LEU A 224 6.71 6.97 1.32
CA LEU A 224 6.14 6.72 2.66
C LEU A 224 4.90 7.58 2.94
N SER A 225 4.86 8.82 2.44
CA SER A 225 3.68 9.67 2.59
C SER A 225 2.43 9.04 1.95
N ARG A 226 2.58 8.40 0.79
CA ARG A 226 1.51 7.68 0.10
C ARG A 226 1.15 6.39 0.84
N LEU A 227 2.14 5.68 1.36
CA LEU A 227 1.93 4.48 2.19
C LEU A 227 1.05 4.79 3.40
N ILE A 228 1.36 5.85 4.13
CA ILE A 228 0.58 6.28 5.29
C ILE A 228 -0.86 6.61 4.90
N ARG A 229 -1.07 7.36 3.80
CA ARG A 229 -2.42 7.69 3.30
C ARG A 229 -3.21 6.44 2.93
N TYR A 230 -2.59 5.50 2.21
CA TYR A 230 -3.24 4.25 1.82
C TYR A 230 -3.57 3.43 3.06
N ILE A 231 -2.64 3.24 3.99
CA ILE A 231 -2.92 2.52 5.25
C ILE A 231 -4.10 3.16 6.00
N HIS A 232 -4.15 4.48 6.13
CA HIS A 232 -5.26 5.17 6.81
C HIS A 232 -6.60 4.96 6.09
N GLN A 233 -6.65 5.14 4.77
CA GLN A 233 -7.87 4.91 3.99
C GLN A 233 -8.36 3.46 4.13
N TRP A 234 -7.43 2.50 4.13
CA TRP A 234 -7.76 1.09 4.33
C TRP A 234 -8.22 0.81 5.76
N GLU A 235 -7.58 1.42 6.76
CA GLU A 235 -7.98 1.33 8.17
C GLU A 235 -9.42 1.84 8.36
N GLU A 236 -9.80 2.96 7.74
CA GLU A 236 -11.17 3.48 7.77
C GLU A 236 -12.18 2.50 7.14
N ILE A 237 -11.87 1.94 5.96
CA ILE A 237 -12.72 0.95 5.28
C ILE A 237 -12.89 -0.31 6.13
N PHE A 238 -11.81 -0.79 6.74
CA PHE A 238 -11.85 -1.96 7.64
C PHE A 238 -12.60 -1.66 8.93
N HIS A 239 -12.43 -0.47 9.51
CA HIS A 239 -13.16 -0.04 10.71
C HIS A 239 -14.66 -0.10 10.48
N MET A 240 -15.14 0.41 9.34
CA MET A 240 -16.56 0.36 8.97
C MET A 240 -17.08 -1.07 8.75
N THR A 241 -16.18 -2.04 8.56
CA THR A 241 -16.54 -3.44 8.28
C THR A 241 -16.40 -4.34 9.52
N TYR A 242 -15.38 -4.11 10.37
CA TYR A 242 -14.94 -5.00 11.46
C TYR A 242 -14.43 -4.22 12.71
N ASP A 243 -15.33 -3.87 13.65
CA ASP A 243 -14.98 -3.04 14.84
C ASP A 243 -13.87 -3.62 15.73
N LEU A 244 -13.91 -4.93 16.08
CA LEU A 244 -12.91 -5.56 16.95
C LEU A 244 -11.52 -5.68 16.30
N ALA A 245 -11.47 -5.72 14.96
CA ALA A 245 -10.23 -5.84 14.21
C ALA A 245 -9.45 -4.52 14.14
N SER A 246 -10.11 -3.37 14.32
CA SER A 246 -9.50 -2.04 14.20
C SER A 246 -8.34 -1.82 15.19
N ALA A 247 -8.54 -2.12 16.47
CA ALA A 247 -7.50 -1.93 17.49
C ALA A 247 -6.27 -2.83 17.25
N VAL A 248 -6.52 -4.06 16.76
CA VAL A 248 -5.47 -5.03 16.40
C VAL A 248 -4.72 -4.58 15.13
N MET A 249 -5.43 -4.09 14.11
CA MET A 249 -4.80 -3.54 12.90
C MET A 249 -3.89 -2.35 13.21
N ARG A 250 -4.30 -1.46 14.10
CA ARG A 250 -3.49 -0.30 14.52
C ARG A 250 -2.15 -0.71 15.14
N ILE A 251 -2.13 -1.77 15.98
CA ILE A 251 -0.87 -2.25 16.56
C ILE A 251 0.02 -2.93 15.52
N PHE A 252 -0.55 -3.68 14.56
CA PHE A 252 0.22 -4.24 13.45
C PHE A 252 0.82 -3.16 12.55
N ASN A 253 0.06 -2.11 12.23
CA ASN A 253 0.55 -0.97 11.45
C ASN A 253 1.71 -0.26 12.18
N LEU A 254 1.60 -0.07 13.50
CA LEU A 254 2.64 0.52 14.32
C LEU A 254 3.91 -0.34 14.36
N ILE A 255 3.77 -1.66 14.56
CA ILE A 255 4.90 -2.60 14.52
C ILE A 255 5.56 -2.56 13.14
N GLY A 256 4.78 -2.57 12.06
CA GLY A 256 5.29 -2.45 10.70
C GLY A 256 6.08 -1.15 10.47
N MET A 257 5.55 -0.02 10.93
CA MET A 257 6.25 1.27 10.86
C MET A 257 7.54 1.26 11.69
N MET A 258 7.52 0.68 12.88
CA MET A 258 8.70 0.57 13.75
C MET A 258 9.80 -0.30 13.10
N LEU A 259 9.43 -1.43 12.49
CA LEU A 259 10.37 -2.27 11.74
C LEU A 259 10.96 -1.54 10.54
N LEU A 260 10.14 -0.77 9.81
CA LEU A 260 10.60 0.03 8.67
C LEU A 260 11.58 1.14 9.08
N LEU A 261 11.29 1.85 10.17
CA LEU A 261 12.18 2.87 10.71
C LEU A 261 13.49 2.28 11.22
N CYS A 262 13.45 1.13 11.90
CA CYS A 262 14.65 0.38 12.29
C CYS A 262 15.52 0.01 11.09
N HIS A 263 14.87 -0.48 10.03
CA HIS A 263 15.51 -0.85 8.79
C HIS A 263 16.20 0.36 8.14
N TRP A 264 15.52 1.50 8.05
CA TRP A 264 16.07 2.74 7.50
C TRP A 264 17.20 3.30 8.34
N ASP A 265 17.05 3.27 9.66
CA ASP A 265 18.12 3.69 10.57
C ASP A 265 19.35 2.80 10.40
N GLY A 266 19.18 1.48 10.31
CA GLY A 266 20.29 0.56 10.01
C GLY A 266 20.99 0.87 8.68
N CYS A 267 20.22 1.11 7.62
CA CYS A 267 20.76 1.52 6.32
C CYS A 267 21.49 2.88 6.43
N LEU A 268 20.94 3.85 7.15
CA LEU A 268 21.53 5.17 7.36
C LEU A 268 22.85 5.11 8.14
N GLN A 269 22.91 4.28 9.19
CA GLN A 269 24.11 4.04 10.00
C GLN A 269 25.27 3.48 9.18
N PHE A 270 24.99 2.72 8.11
CA PHE A 270 26.00 2.25 7.17
C PHE A 270 26.26 3.24 6.02
N LEU A 271 25.22 3.93 5.54
CA LEU A 271 25.28 4.87 4.44
C LEU A 271 26.28 6.01 4.71
N VAL A 272 26.24 6.61 5.89
CA VAL A 272 27.07 7.79 6.18
C VAL A 272 28.57 7.46 6.19
N PRO A 273 29.05 6.42 6.89
CA PRO A 273 30.43 5.96 6.75
C PRO A 273 30.83 5.64 5.31
N MET A 274 29.92 5.04 4.52
CA MET A 274 30.18 4.77 3.10
C MET A 274 30.38 6.06 2.29
N LEU A 275 29.56 7.10 2.51
CA LEU A 275 29.71 8.39 1.83
C LEU A 275 30.99 9.15 2.22
N GLN A 276 31.59 8.79 3.37
CA GLN A 276 32.85 9.31 3.90
C GLN A 276 34.08 8.43 3.55
N ASP A 277 33.91 7.42 2.68
CA ASP A 277 34.95 6.46 2.31
C ASP A 277 35.53 5.66 3.50
N PHE A 278 34.67 5.30 4.47
CA PHE A 278 35.01 4.48 5.65
C PHE A 278 36.23 5.00 6.43
N PRO A 279 36.11 6.15 7.11
CA PRO A 279 37.23 6.71 7.88
C PRO A 279 37.65 5.74 9.01
N SER A 280 38.89 5.85 9.49
CA SER A 280 39.46 4.87 10.43
C SER A 280 38.76 4.80 11.79
N ASP A 281 38.08 5.88 12.16
CA ASP A 281 37.34 6.09 13.42
C ASP A 281 35.84 5.77 13.30
N CYS A 282 35.35 5.30 12.14
CA CYS A 282 33.96 4.84 12.01
C CYS A 282 33.79 3.41 12.53
N TRP A 283 32.57 3.10 12.96
CA TRP A 283 32.21 1.78 13.51
C TRP A 283 32.55 0.61 12.57
N VAL A 284 32.47 0.79 11.25
CA VAL A 284 32.79 -0.26 10.25
C VAL A 284 34.28 -0.60 10.28
N SER A 285 35.13 0.44 10.30
CA SER A 285 36.59 0.32 10.35
C SER A 285 37.07 -0.22 11.70
N LEU A 286 36.51 0.28 12.81
CA LEU A 286 36.83 -0.16 14.17
C LEU A 286 36.48 -1.63 14.40
N ASN A 287 35.37 -2.10 13.83
CA ASN A 287 34.98 -3.51 13.88
C ASN A 287 35.75 -4.40 12.90
N LYS A 288 36.71 -3.86 12.13
CA LYS A 288 37.47 -4.55 11.08
C LYS A 288 36.58 -5.17 10.00
N MET A 289 35.44 -4.55 9.73
CA MET A 289 34.44 -5.03 8.76
C MET A 289 34.68 -4.51 7.34
N VAL A 290 35.72 -3.70 7.12
CA VAL A 290 36.09 -3.19 5.78
C VAL A 290 36.44 -4.33 4.81
N CYS A 291 37.01 -5.44 5.30
CA CYS A 291 37.25 -6.61 4.46
C CYS A 291 35.95 -7.27 3.95
N HIS A 292 34.87 -7.21 4.72
CA HIS A 292 33.55 -7.70 4.31
C HIS A 292 32.94 -6.81 3.21
N VAL A 293 33.18 -5.49 3.30
CA VAL A 293 32.86 -4.55 2.21
C VAL A 293 33.62 -4.96 0.95
N LEU A 294 34.90 -5.29 1.04
CA LEU A 294 35.71 -5.69 -0.12
C LEU A 294 35.27 -7.05 -0.72
N ASN A 295 34.94 -8.03 0.12
CA ASN A 295 34.54 -9.39 -0.27
C ASN A 295 33.06 -9.55 -0.65
N ASP A 296 32.29 -8.47 -0.75
CA ASP A 296 30.87 -8.45 -1.15
C ASP A 296 29.93 -9.26 -0.23
N SER A 297 30.29 -9.37 1.04
CA SER A 297 29.49 -10.05 2.09
C SER A 297 28.50 -9.06 2.72
N TRP A 298 27.60 -8.53 1.88
CA TRP A 298 26.66 -7.46 2.26
C TRP A 298 25.67 -7.87 3.37
N SER A 299 25.32 -9.16 3.46
CA SER A 299 24.36 -9.66 4.44
C SER A 299 24.83 -9.51 5.88
N GLU A 300 26.12 -9.72 6.15
CA GLU A 300 26.71 -9.57 7.49
C GLU A 300 26.78 -8.09 7.89
N LEU A 301 27.16 -7.21 6.95
CA LEU A 301 27.17 -5.77 7.13
C LEU A 301 25.78 -5.24 7.45
N TYR A 302 24.79 -5.65 6.66
CA TYR A 302 23.39 -5.30 6.88
C TYR A 302 22.88 -5.80 8.23
N SER A 303 23.17 -7.05 8.58
CA SER A 303 22.74 -7.66 9.85
C SER A 303 23.30 -6.91 11.05
N PHE A 304 24.58 -6.52 11.01
CA PHE A 304 25.20 -5.77 12.09
C PHE A 304 24.69 -4.32 12.17
N ALA A 305 24.49 -3.65 11.03
CA ALA A 305 23.92 -2.32 10.99
C ALA A 305 22.47 -2.30 11.52
N LEU A 306 21.67 -3.30 11.14
CA LEU A 306 20.31 -3.49 11.67
C LEU A 306 20.33 -3.80 13.17
N PHE A 307 21.25 -4.64 13.64
CA PHE A 307 21.43 -4.91 15.07
C PHE A 307 21.72 -3.63 15.85
N LYS A 308 22.63 -2.77 15.35
CA LYS A 308 22.95 -1.47 15.95
C LYS A 308 21.74 -0.53 16.00
N ALA A 309 20.97 -0.44 14.91
CA ALA A 309 19.75 0.38 14.88
C ALA A 309 18.67 -0.15 15.84
N MET A 310 18.45 -1.47 15.84
CA MET A 310 17.49 -2.13 16.71
C MET A 310 17.85 -1.98 18.19
N SER A 311 19.13 -2.04 18.53
CA SER A 311 19.59 -1.87 19.92
C SER A 311 19.36 -0.46 20.43
N HIS A 312 19.42 0.57 19.58
CA HIS A 312 18.99 1.93 19.94
C HIS A 312 17.47 2.03 20.07
N MET A 313 16.72 1.43 19.14
CA MET A 313 15.26 1.50 19.12
C MET A 313 14.59 0.81 20.32
N LEU A 314 15.16 -0.30 20.78
CA LEU A 314 14.67 -1.05 21.94
C LEU A 314 15.38 -0.68 23.24
N CYS A 315 16.12 0.44 23.26
CA CYS A 315 16.79 0.98 24.45
C CYS A 315 17.79 0.02 25.12
N ILE A 316 18.53 -0.77 24.33
CA ILE A 316 19.51 -1.77 24.82
C ILE A 316 20.93 -1.18 24.89
N GLY A 317 21.43 -0.51 23.83
CA GLY A 317 22.81 -0.01 23.78
C GLY A 317 23.39 0.18 22.37
N TYR A 318 24.70 0.42 22.27
CA TYR A 318 25.38 0.99 21.09
C TYR A 318 25.94 0.00 20.04
N GLY A 319 25.81 -1.31 20.28
CA GLY A 319 26.49 -2.34 19.49
C GLY A 319 27.76 -2.84 20.19
N ARG A 320 28.90 -2.89 19.47
CA ARG A 320 30.17 -3.43 20.03
C ARG A 320 30.91 -2.46 20.95
N GLN A 321 30.86 -1.16 20.65
CA GLN A 321 31.51 -0.10 21.41
C GLN A 321 30.79 1.24 21.21
N ALA A 322 31.09 2.22 22.07
CA ALA A 322 30.57 3.58 21.95
C ALA A 322 31.11 4.26 20.67
N PRO A 323 30.32 5.16 20.04
CA PRO A 323 30.77 5.89 18.86
C PRO A 323 31.96 6.81 19.19
N GLU A 324 33.00 6.77 18.36
CA GLU A 324 34.20 7.60 18.51
C GLU A 324 34.16 8.81 17.56
N SER A 325 33.79 8.59 16.30
CA SER A 325 33.68 9.66 15.31
C SER A 325 32.50 10.59 15.58
N MET A 326 32.66 11.88 15.27
CA MET A 326 31.59 12.87 15.43
C MET A 326 30.34 12.52 14.59
N SER A 327 30.52 11.98 13.38
CA SER A 327 29.40 11.54 12.53
C SER A 327 28.63 10.40 13.19
N ASP A 328 29.34 9.39 13.71
CA ASP A 328 28.74 8.24 14.40
C ASP A 328 28.03 8.66 15.71
N ILE A 329 28.54 9.65 16.44
CA ILE A 329 27.89 10.20 17.64
C ILE A 329 26.54 10.84 17.29
N TRP A 330 26.51 11.75 16.32
CA TRP A 330 25.26 12.43 15.93
C TRP A 330 24.23 11.46 15.35
N LEU A 331 24.66 10.48 14.54
CA LEU A 331 23.77 9.44 14.02
C LEU A 331 23.21 8.55 15.11
N THR A 332 24.05 8.20 16.10
CA THR A 332 23.63 7.41 17.25
C THR A 332 22.63 8.19 18.10
N MET A 333 22.86 9.48 18.35
CA MET A 333 21.91 10.33 19.08
C MET A 333 20.56 10.45 18.34
N LEU A 334 20.59 10.67 17.02
CA LEU A 334 19.37 10.72 16.20
C LEU A 334 18.58 9.40 16.29
N SER A 335 19.27 8.28 16.11
CA SER A 335 18.70 6.93 16.20
C SER A 335 18.08 6.66 17.58
N MET A 336 18.74 7.08 18.67
CA MET A 336 18.19 6.95 20.03
C MET A 336 16.93 7.79 20.23
N ILE A 337 16.86 9.02 19.71
CA ILE A 337 15.67 9.88 19.82
C ILE A 337 14.48 9.27 19.07
N VAL A 338 14.71 8.87 17.80
CA VAL A 338 13.69 8.20 16.99
C VAL A 338 13.23 6.92 17.67
N GLY A 339 14.20 6.11 18.12
CA GLY A 339 13.99 4.85 18.79
C GLY A 339 13.15 4.95 20.05
N ALA A 340 13.55 5.80 20.98
CA ALA A 340 12.83 6.03 22.24
C ALA A 340 11.41 6.55 22.00
N THR A 341 11.23 7.43 21.01
CA THR A 341 9.90 7.95 20.64
C THR A 341 9.01 6.84 20.10
N CYS A 342 9.50 6.01 19.18
CA CYS A 342 8.79 4.86 18.64
C CYS A 342 8.42 3.84 19.73
N TYR A 343 9.35 3.55 20.63
CA TYR A 343 9.11 2.61 21.74
C TYR A 343 8.07 3.15 22.73
N ALA A 344 8.10 4.45 23.04
CA ALA A 344 7.08 5.08 23.88
C ALA A 344 5.68 5.03 23.23
N MET A 345 5.58 5.31 21.92
CA MET A 345 4.32 5.15 21.17
C MET A 345 3.83 3.71 21.18
N PHE A 346 4.73 2.74 20.99
CA PHE A 346 4.40 1.32 21.07
C PHE A 346 3.78 0.94 22.42
N ILE A 347 4.40 1.35 23.53
CA ILE A 347 3.84 1.14 24.88
C ILE A 347 2.46 1.79 25.00
N GLY A 348 2.29 3.03 24.55
CA GLY A 348 1.00 3.73 24.62
C GLY A 348 -0.12 3.01 23.87
N HIS A 349 0.16 2.53 22.65
CA HIS A 349 -0.81 1.76 21.86
C HIS A 349 -1.09 0.37 22.44
N ALA A 350 -0.07 -0.30 23.00
CA ALA A 350 -0.25 -1.58 23.68
C ALA A 350 -1.12 -1.44 24.94
N THR A 351 -0.90 -0.39 25.75
CA THR A 351 -1.75 -0.09 26.90
C THR A 351 -3.19 0.20 26.48
N ALA A 352 -3.40 0.99 25.43
CA ALA A 352 -4.74 1.28 24.90
C ALA A 352 -5.45 0.00 24.40
N LEU A 353 -4.73 -0.91 23.75
CA LEU A 353 -5.26 -2.20 23.31
C LEU A 353 -5.69 -3.06 24.51
N ILE A 354 -4.84 -3.19 25.53
CA ILE A 354 -5.16 -3.95 26.75
C ILE A 354 -6.41 -3.38 27.43
N GLN A 355 -6.51 -2.04 27.55
CA GLN A 355 -7.69 -1.39 28.13
C GLN A 355 -8.97 -1.65 27.31
N SER A 356 -8.87 -1.72 25.98
CA SER A 356 -10.02 -2.01 25.12
C SER A 356 -10.53 -3.44 25.27
N LEU A 357 -9.62 -4.42 25.44
CA LEU A 357 -9.96 -5.82 25.60
C LEU A 357 -10.65 -6.11 26.94
N ASP A 358 -10.25 -5.42 28.01
CA ASP A 358 -10.79 -5.63 29.36
C ASP A 358 -11.99 -4.71 29.69
N SER A 359 -12.49 -3.96 28.70
CA SER A 359 -13.52 -2.92 28.88
C SER A 359 -14.81 -3.44 29.54
N SER A 360 -15.35 -4.56 29.06
CA SER A 360 -16.58 -5.16 29.59
C SER A 360 -16.43 -5.65 31.04
N ARG A 361 -15.28 -6.24 31.37
CA ARG A 361 -14.97 -6.73 32.72
C ARG A 361 -14.76 -5.57 33.68
N ARG A 362 -14.06 -4.52 33.25
CA ARG A 362 -13.83 -3.32 34.04
C ARG A 362 -15.14 -2.60 34.36
N GLN A 363 -16.03 -2.44 33.38
CA GLN A 363 -17.36 -1.86 33.59
C GLN A 363 -18.24 -2.68 34.55
N TYR A 364 -18.08 -4.00 34.59
CA TYR A 364 -18.76 -4.85 35.56
C TYR A 364 -18.20 -4.71 36.98
N GLN A 365 -16.89 -4.51 37.13
CA GLN A 365 -16.25 -4.31 38.43
C GLN A 365 -16.40 -2.88 38.99
N GLU A 366 -16.56 -1.88 38.12
CA GLU A 366 -16.80 -0.49 38.50
C GLU A 366 -18.25 -0.23 38.96
N LYS A 367 -19.19 -1.12 38.60
CA LYS A 367 -20.58 -1.12 39.08
C LYS A 367 -20.71 -1.95 40.35
#